data_AF-A0A914TKD7-F1
#
_entry.id   AF-A0A914TKD7-F1
#
_cell.length_a   1.000
_cell.length_b   1.000
_cell.length_c   1.000
_cell.angle_alpha   90.00
_cell.angle_beta   90.00
_cell.angle_gamma   90.00
#
_symmetry.space_group_name_H-M   'P 1'
#
loop_
_entity.id
_entity.type
_entity.pdbx_description
1 polymer ?
#
loop_
_entity_poly.entity_id
_entity_poly.type
_entity_poly.pdbx_seq_one_letter_code
_entity_poly.pdbx_strand_id
1 'polypeptide(L)'
;MQNNAEALIQSCTSSLMMSIRQFTDDQLQALLNDDSRLDSMIDNLPQIASIPSEKEVKLAQSKSMAECNLSMEPQIKEKKAKLAKTYEEAKKAKAEVEALKAQLDNVAENRSLDVISALLQASAREAEDESEKIAEQFYSGGMDIGEFVKSFEEKRMLAHKRKVKSEKLVEILKSQEYTSPNQGTAVPPVPSRTPYPVGNIGYPSVPSHIGYPRFT
;
A
#
# COMPACT_ATOMS: atom_id res chain seq x y z
N MET A 1 13.17 -16.89 -37.78
CA MET A 1 12.99 -18.31 -38.17
C MET A 1 13.75 -18.62 -39.47
N GLN A 2 13.53 -17.85 -40.54
CA GLN A 2 14.22 -18.01 -41.85
C GLN A 2 15.75 -18.09 -41.75
N ASN A 3 16.38 -17.15 -41.03
CA ASN A 3 17.85 -17.08 -40.89
C ASN A 3 18.49 -18.30 -40.18
N ASN A 4 17.73 -19.04 -39.36
CA ASN A 4 18.28 -20.18 -38.62
C ASN A 4 18.26 -21.47 -39.45
N ALA A 5 17.22 -21.66 -40.27
CA ALA A 5 17.13 -22.79 -41.19
C ALA A 5 18.19 -22.67 -42.31
N GLU A 6 18.39 -21.47 -42.86
CA GLU A 6 19.41 -21.22 -43.87
C GLU A 6 20.83 -21.43 -43.32
N ALA A 7 21.10 -21.00 -42.08
CA ALA A 7 22.38 -21.26 -41.41
C ALA A 7 22.63 -22.76 -41.16
N LEU A 8 21.59 -23.49 -40.77
CA LEU A 8 21.66 -24.94 -40.58
C LEU A 8 21.94 -25.67 -41.91
N ILE A 9 21.22 -25.32 -42.97
CA ILE A 9 21.43 -25.88 -44.32
C ILE A 9 22.86 -25.60 -44.79
N GLN A 10 23.36 -24.38 -44.59
CA GLN A 10 24.72 -24.00 -44.96
C GLN A 10 25.77 -24.82 -44.17
N SER A 11 25.53 -25.03 -42.88
CA SER A 11 26.40 -25.86 -42.02
C SER A 11 26.40 -27.33 -42.47
N CYS A 12 25.21 -27.92 -42.70
CA CYS A 12 25.08 -29.29 -43.19
C CYS A 12 25.76 -29.49 -44.55
N THR A 13 25.53 -28.57 -45.49
CA THR A 13 26.15 -28.58 -46.83
C THR A 13 27.67 -28.53 -46.73
N SER A 14 28.19 -27.70 -45.83
CA SER A 14 29.65 -27.57 -45.61
C SER A 14 30.24 -28.85 -45.03
N SER A 15 29.58 -29.48 -44.05
CA SER A 15 30.00 -30.75 -43.46
C SER A 15 29.95 -31.91 -44.46
N LEU A 16 28.89 -32.02 -45.27
CA LEU A 16 28.78 -33.04 -46.33
C LEU A 16 29.88 -32.90 -47.37
N MET A 17 30.13 -31.66 -47.84
CA MET A 17 31.18 -31.40 -48.82
C MET A 17 32.57 -31.72 -48.29
N MET A 18 32.81 -31.56 -46.98
CA MET A 18 34.07 -31.98 -46.35
C MET A 18 34.23 -33.51 -46.28
N SER A 19 33.13 -34.25 -46.08
CA SER A 19 33.14 -35.72 -46.06
C SER A 19 33.30 -36.31 -47.47
N ILE A 20 32.55 -35.80 -48.45
CA ILE A 20 32.59 -36.29 -49.84
C ILE A 20 33.96 -36.06 -50.48
N ARG A 21 34.67 -34.99 -50.10
CA ARG A 21 36.06 -34.72 -50.57
C ARG A 21 37.08 -35.80 -50.19
N GLN A 22 36.78 -36.66 -49.22
CA GLN A 22 37.67 -37.72 -48.74
C GLN A 22 37.36 -39.09 -49.37
N PHE A 23 36.37 -39.17 -50.25
CA PHE A 23 35.93 -40.42 -50.87
C PHE A 23 36.80 -40.81 -52.07
N THR A 24 36.93 -42.11 -52.31
CA THR A 24 37.58 -42.64 -53.51
C THR A 24 36.63 -42.64 -54.71
N ASP A 25 37.16 -42.75 -55.92
CA ASP A 25 36.36 -42.76 -57.16
C ASP A 25 35.27 -43.85 -57.15
N ASP A 26 35.57 -45.04 -56.61
CA ASP A 26 34.58 -46.12 -56.45
C ASP A 26 33.44 -45.76 -55.48
N GLN A 27 33.75 -45.01 -54.40
CA GLN A 27 32.77 -44.54 -53.43
C GLN A 27 31.89 -43.42 -54.00
N LEU A 28 32.47 -42.50 -54.78
CA LEU A 28 31.75 -41.45 -55.48
C LEU A 28 30.84 -42.02 -56.57
N GLN A 29 31.31 -43.01 -57.34
CA GLN A 29 30.51 -43.72 -58.34
C GLN A 29 29.32 -44.43 -57.69
N ALA A 30 29.54 -45.08 -56.55
CA ALA A 30 28.48 -45.73 -55.80
C ALA A 30 27.51 -44.76 -55.10
N LEU A 31 27.92 -43.51 -54.86
CA LEU A 31 27.06 -42.44 -54.34
C LEU A 31 26.25 -41.77 -55.45
N LEU A 32 26.78 -41.71 -56.68
CA LEU A 32 26.06 -41.24 -57.87
C LEU A 32 24.99 -42.24 -58.35
N ASN A 33 25.19 -43.53 -58.08
CA ASN A 33 24.30 -44.60 -58.51
C ASN A 33 23.20 -44.95 -57.48
N ASP A 34 23.24 -44.39 -56.27
CA ASP A 34 22.27 -44.66 -55.20
C ASP A 34 22.06 -43.41 -54.33
N ASP A 35 20.99 -42.66 -54.62
CA ASP A 35 20.60 -41.46 -53.87
C ASP A 35 20.31 -41.75 -52.39
N SER A 36 19.92 -42.98 -52.05
CA SER A 36 19.64 -43.42 -50.67
C SER A 36 20.89 -43.34 -49.78
N ARG A 37 22.09 -43.48 -50.37
CA ARG A 37 23.35 -43.31 -49.65
C ARG A 37 23.57 -41.87 -49.24
N LEU A 38 23.26 -40.92 -50.13
CA LEU A 38 23.37 -39.50 -49.83
C LEU A 38 22.37 -39.12 -48.73
N ASP A 39 21.13 -39.60 -48.81
CA ASP A 39 20.12 -39.40 -47.75
C ASP A 39 20.57 -39.98 -46.42
N SER A 40 21.15 -41.18 -46.42
CA SER A 40 21.71 -41.77 -45.19
C SER A 40 22.86 -40.92 -44.62
N MET A 41 23.69 -40.31 -45.46
CA MET A 41 24.77 -39.43 -44.99
C MET A 41 24.22 -38.14 -44.39
N ILE A 42 23.15 -37.58 -44.98
CA ILE A 42 22.43 -36.42 -44.45
C ILE A 42 21.83 -36.73 -43.09
N ASP A 43 21.09 -37.83 -42.95
CA ASP A 43 20.43 -38.22 -41.69
C ASP A 43 21.43 -38.47 -40.55
N ASN A 44 22.62 -38.96 -40.89
CA ASN A 44 23.70 -39.21 -39.91
C ASN A 44 24.54 -37.96 -39.59
N LEU A 45 24.28 -36.80 -40.21
CA LEU A 45 24.97 -35.58 -39.83
C LEU A 45 24.61 -35.19 -38.38
N PRO A 46 25.59 -34.81 -37.55
CA PRO A 46 25.33 -34.44 -36.16
C PRO A 46 24.35 -33.26 -36.04
N GLN A 47 24.34 -32.34 -37.01
CA GLN A 47 23.42 -31.21 -37.08
C GLN A 47 21.97 -31.61 -37.34
N ILE A 48 21.71 -32.75 -37.98
CA ILE A 48 20.36 -33.25 -38.28
C ILE A 48 19.91 -34.23 -37.21
N ALA A 49 20.81 -35.12 -36.79
CA ALA A 49 20.58 -36.09 -35.72
C ALA A 49 20.32 -35.44 -34.35
N SER A 50 20.81 -34.21 -34.09
CA SER A 50 20.54 -33.50 -32.83
C SER A 50 19.15 -32.86 -32.75
N ILE A 51 18.50 -32.58 -33.89
CA ILE A 51 17.24 -31.82 -33.97
C ILE A 51 16.10 -32.50 -33.18
N PRO A 52 15.86 -33.82 -33.28
CA PRO A 52 14.81 -34.48 -32.51
C PRO A 52 15.02 -34.34 -31.00
N SER A 53 16.26 -34.49 -30.53
CA SER A 53 16.62 -34.33 -29.11
C SER A 53 16.44 -32.89 -28.65
N GLU A 54 16.93 -31.90 -29.40
CA GLU A 54 16.73 -30.48 -29.09
C GLU A 54 15.26 -30.08 -29.06
N LYS A 55 14.44 -30.66 -29.96
CA LYS A 55 12.99 -30.47 -29.98
C LYS A 55 12.36 -31.05 -28.71
N GLU A 56 12.72 -32.27 -28.32
CA GLU A 56 12.21 -32.90 -27.10
C GLU A 56 12.58 -32.09 -25.85
N VAL A 57 13.82 -31.61 -25.75
CA VAL A 57 14.27 -30.76 -24.65
C VAL A 57 13.44 -29.48 -24.58
N LYS A 58 13.21 -28.79 -25.71
CA LYS A 58 12.39 -27.57 -25.77
C LYS A 58 10.93 -27.83 -25.42
N LEU A 59 10.37 -28.95 -25.88
CA LEU A 59 9.00 -29.34 -25.55
C LEU A 59 8.86 -29.67 -24.07
N ALA A 60 9.81 -30.41 -23.49
CA ALA A 60 9.82 -30.71 -22.06
C ALA A 60 9.93 -29.43 -21.22
N GLN A 61 10.81 -28.49 -21.61
CA GLN A 61 10.96 -27.20 -20.94
C GLN A 61 9.68 -26.37 -21.04
N SER A 62 9.09 -26.26 -22.23
CA SER A 62 7.84 -25.52 -22.44
C SER A 62 6.70 -26.11 -21.63
N LYS A 63 6.59 -27.44 -21.60
CA LYS A 63 5.60 -28.17 -20.79
C LYS A 63 5.79 -27.90 -19.30
N SER A 64 7.02 -28.03 -18.80
CA SER A 64 7.34 -27.77 -17.40
C SER A 64 7.00 -26.32 -17.00
N MET A 65 7.30 -25.35 -17.86
CA MET A 65 6.94 -23.95 -17.63
C MET A 65 5.42 -23.74 -17.62
N ALA A 66 4.69 -24.35 -18.54
CA ALA A 66 3.24 -24.27 -18.58
C ALA A 66 2.61 -24.88 -17.32
N GLU A 67 3.08 -26.04 -16.88
CA GLU A 67 2.62 -26.71 -15.66
C GLU A 67 2.90 -25.86 -14.41
N CYS A 68 4.09 -25.25 -14.32
CA CYS A 68 4.42 -24.34 -13.23
C CYS A 68 3.51 -23.11 -13.24
N ASN A 69 3.30 -22.48 -14.40
CA ASN A 69 2.42 -21.32 -14.55
C ASN A 69 0.98 -21.65 -14.12
N LEU A 70 0.45 -22.80 -14.56
CA LEU A 70 -0.88 -23.28 -14.18
C LEU A 70 -1.00 -23.55 -12.67
N SER A 71 0.05 -24.07 -12.04
CA SER A 71 0.09 -24.31 -10.59
C SER A 71 0.20 -23.01 -9.76
N MET A 72 0.87 -21.99 -10.30
CA MET A 72 1.04 -20.70 -9.63
C MET A 72 -0.20 -19.78 -9.75
N GLU A 73 -0.95 -19.87 -10.85
CA GLU A 73 -2.15 -19.07 -11.09
C GLU A 73 -3.15 -19.07 -9.90
N PRO A 74 -3.59 -20.22 -9.35
CA PRO A 74 -4.54 -20.24 -8.24
C PRO A 74 -3.99 -19.55 -6.99
N GLN A 75 -2.70 -19.75 -6.68
CA GLN A 75 -2.06 -19.12 -5.52
C GLN A 75 -1.99 -17.60 -5.66
N ILE A 76 -1.68 -17.11 -6.87
CA ILE A 76 -1.65 -15.68 -7.16
C ILE A 76 -3.06 -15.10 -7.06
N LYS A 77 -4.06 -15.78 -7.62
CA LYS A 77 -5.46 -15.35 -7.57
C LYS A 77 -5.98 -15.28 -6.14
N GLU A 78 -5.68 -16.29 -5.32
CA GLU A 78 -6.04 -16.33 -3.91
C GLU A 78 -5.37 -15.19 -3.12
N LYS A 79 -4.05 -15.00 -3.29
CA LYS A 79 -3.31 -13.92 -2.60
C LYS A 79 -3.82 -12.54 -3.00
N LYS A 80 -4.11 -12.32 -4.28
CA LYS A 80 -4.72 -11.07 -4.78
C LYS A 80 -6.10 -10.84 -4.17
N ALA A 81 -6.94 -11.86 -4.11
CA ALA A 81 -8.26 -11.77 -3.50
C ALA A 81 -8.19 -11.46 -2.00
N LYS A 82 -7.29 -12.12 -1.27
CA LYS A 82 -7.04 -11.84 0.15
C LYS A 82 -6.57 -10.41 0.36
N LEU A 83 -5.61 -9.94 -0.44
CA LEU A 83 -5.11 -8.57 -0.37
C LEU A 83 -6.21 -7.54 -0.65
N ALA A 84 -7.03 -7.76 -1.67
CA ALA A 84 -8.14 -6.87 -1.99
C ALA A 84 -9.15 -6.81 -0.83
N LYS A 85 -9.47 -7.96 -0.23
CA LYS A 85 -10.37 -8.04 0.92
C LYS A 85 -9.81 -7.28 2.13
N THR A 86 -8.57 -7.57 2.53
CA THR A 86 -7.96 -6.91 3.71
C THR A 86 -7.75 -5.42 3.48
N TYR A 87 -7.48 -5.01 2.24
CA TYR A 87 -7.38 -3.60 1.87
C TYR A 87 -8.73 -2.88 2.04
N GLU A 88 -9.83 -3.45 1.56
CA GLU A 88 -11.16 -2.87 1.73
C GLU A 88 -11.58 -2.83 3.21
N GLU A 89 -11.28 -3.86 3.99
CA GLU A 89 -11.50 -3.87 5.45
C GLU A 89 -10.69 -2.76 6.14
N ALA A 90 -9.41 -2.61 5.81
CA ALA A 90 -8.55 -1.55 6.36
C ALA A 90 -9.04 -0.16 5.96
N LYS A 91 -9.48 0.02 4.72
CA LYS A 91 -10.06 1.27 4.22
C LYS A 91 -11.34 1.64 4.98
N LYS A 92 -12.21 0.66 5.24
CA LYS A 92 -13.43 0.87 6.04
C LYS A 92 -13.09 1.25 7.47
N ALA A 93 -12.17 0.52 8.11
CA ALA A 93 -11.74 0.83 9.48
C ALA A 93 -11.09 2.21 9.58
N LYS A 94 -10.28 2.60 8.58
CA LYS A 94 -9.71 3.95 8.50
C LYS A 94 -10.81 5.02 8.43
N ALA A 95 -11.81 4.84 7.57
CA ALA A 95 -12.92 5.78 7.44
C ALA A 95 -13.72 5.91 8.76
N GLU A 96 -13.92 4.80 9.48
CA GLU A 96 -14.57 4.79 10.79
C GLU A 96 -13.76 5.56 11.84
N VAL A 97 -12.44 5.33 11.88
CA VAL A 97 -11.53 6.06 12.78
C VAL A 97 -11.51 7.56 12.45
N GLU A 98 -11.46 7.93 11.17
CA GLU A 98 -11.51 9.34 10.74
C GLU A 98 -12.84 10.00 11.14
N ALA A 99 -13.96 9.28 11.01
CA ALA A 99 -15.27 9.77 11.45
C ALA A 99 -15.35 9.95 12.97
N LEU A 100 -14.87 8.97 13.75
CA LEU A 100 -14.80 9.05 15.21
C LEU A 100 -13.88 10.18 15.67
N LYS A 101 -12.74 10.36 14.99
CA LYS A 101 -11.82 11.47 15.25
C LYS A 101 -12.48 12.81 14.98
N ALA A 102 -13.17 12.98 13.86
CA ALA A 102 -13.88 14.22 13.56
C ALA A 102 -14.96 14.54 14.61
N GLN A 103 -15.69 13.53 15.11
CA GLN A 103 -16.63 13.71 16.22
C GLN A 103 -15.92 14.11 17.52
N LEU A 104 -14.79 13.47 17.83
CA LEU A 104 -13.99 13.81 19.01
C LEU A 104 -13.45 15.24 18.93
N ASP A 105 -12.91 15.64 17.78
CA ASP A 105 -12.38 16.98 17.53
C ASP A 105 -13.49 18.02 17.68
N ASN A 106 -14.70 17.78 17.16
CA ASN A 106 -15.84 18.68 17.36
C ASN A 106 -16.26 18.82 18.84
N VAL A 107 -16.28 17.71 19.59
CA VAL A 107 -16.56 17.74 21.03
C VAL A 107 -15.43 18.46 21.77
N ALA A 108 -14.19 18.27 21.37
CA ALA A 108 -13.02 18.93 21.95
C ALA A 108 -13.01 20.43 21.68
N GLU A 109 -13.42 20.90 20.49
CA GLU A 109 -13.59 22.32 20.16
C GLU A 109 -14.69 22.96 21.01
N ASN A 110 -15.86 22.31 21.12
CA ASN A 110 -16.97 22.78 21.96
C ASN A 110 -16.66 22.74 23.46
N ARG A 111 -15.76 21.84 23.88
CA ARG A 111 -15.25 21.74 25.25
C ARG A 111 -13.87 22.38 25.39
N SER A 112 -13.44 23.18 24.42
CA SER A 112 -12.17 23.87 24.55
C SER A 112 -12.25 24.77 25.78
N LEU A 113 -11.19 24.74 26.58
CA LEU A 113 -11.18 25.39 27.88
C LEU A 113 -11.38 26.91 27.74
N ASP A 114 -10.99 27.49 26.60
CA ASP A 114 -11.29 28.88 26.23
C ASP A 114 -12.79 29.14 26.06
N VAL A 115 -13.49 28.28 25.34
CA VAL A 115 -14.95 28.35 25.18
C VAL A 115 -15.65 28.20 26.53
N ILE A 116 -15.22 27.23 27.36
CA ILE A 116 -15.76 27.04 28.70
C ILE A 116 -15.52 28.28 29.58
N SER A 117 -14.33 28.88 29.51
CA SER A 117 -14.03 30.11 30.26
C SER A 117 -14.91 31.28 29.82
N ALA A 118 -15.07 31.48 28.51
CA ALA A 118 -15.92 32.53 27.95
C ALA A 118 -17.40 32.36 28.37
N LEU A 119 -17.93 31.13 28.30
CA LEU A 119 -19.29 30.84 28.79
C LEU A 119 -19.43 31.12 30.29
N LEU A 120 -18.42 30.78 31.09
CA LEU A 120 -18.44 31.00 32.52
C LEU A 120 -18.39 32.49 32.88
N GLN A 121 -17.65 33.30 32.11
CA GLN A 121 -17.65 34.76 32.22
C GLN A 121 -19.01 35.36 31.86
N ALA A 122 -19.63 34.90 30.77
CA ALA A 122 -20.97 35.33 30.38
C ALA A 122 -21.99 35.01 31.49
N SER A 123 -21.95 33.78 32.01
CA SER A 123 -22.82 33.34 33.11
C SER A 123 -22.54 34.05 34.44
N ALA A 124 -21.31 34.55 34.65
CA ALA A 124 -20.97 35.36 35.82
C ALA A 124 -21.56 36.77 35.69
N ARG A 125 -21.45 37.39 34.52
CA ARG A 125 -22.08 38.69 34.21
C ARG A 125 -23.59 38.62 34.32
N GLU A 126 -24.22 37.58 33.77
CA GLU A 126 -25.66 37.38 33.88
C GLU A 126 -26.12 37.30 35.35
N ALA A 127 -25.39 36.56 36.20
CA ALA A 127 -25.69 36.51 37.64
C ALA A 127 -25.43 37.84 38.37
N GLU A 128 -24.47 38.64 37.88
CA GLU A 128 -24.21 39.99 38.37
C GLU A 128 -25.35 40.94 38.01
N ASP A 129 -25.81 40.92 36.75
CA ASP A 129 -26.97 41.68 36.27
C ASP A 129 -28.25 41.30 37.01
N GLU A 130 -28.46 40.00 37.28
CA GLU A 130 -29.58 39.54 38.11
C GLU A 130 -29.49 40.06 39.55
N SER A 131 -28.29 40.11 40.14
CA SER A 131 -28.10 40.70 41.47
C SER A 131 -28.38 42.20 41.48
N GLU A 132 -28.03 42.90 40.40
CA GLU A 132 -28.30 44.33 40.24
C GLU A 132 -29.81 44.60 40.12
N LYS A 133 -30.53 43.78 39.34
CA LYS A 133 -32.01 43.84 39.26
C LYS A 133 -32.68 43.64 40.62
N ILE A 134 -32.16 42.73 41.44
CA ILE A 134 -32.66 42.52 42.82
C ILE A 134 -32.42 43.78 43.67
N ALA A 135 -31.28 44.45 43.52
CA ALA A 135 -31.00 45.69 44.23
C ALA A 135 -31.91 46.84 43.77
N GLU A 136 -32.13 46.99 42.46
CA GLU A 136 -33.07 47.98 41.90
C GLU A 136 -34.51 47.76 42.38
N GLN A 137 -34.96 46.50 42.45
CA GLN A 137 -36.27 46.15 42.97
C GLN A 137 -36.42 46.51 44.45
N PHE A 138 -35.37 46.33 45.25
CA PHE A 138 -35.35 46.77 46.65
C PHE A 138 -35.41 48.31 46.77
N TYR A 139 -34.63 49.05 45.98
CA TYR A 139 -34.64 50.52 46.01
C TYR A 139 -35.98 51.14 45.59
N SER A 140 -36.73 50.47 44.72
CA SER A 140 -38.08 50.87 44.32
C SER A 140 -39.17 50.46 45.32
N GLY A 141 -38.81 49.78 46.43
CA GLY A 141 -39.75 49.33 47.45
C GLY A 141 -40.55 48.07 47.07
N GLY A 142 -40.14 47.36 46.02
CA GLY A 142 -40.82 46.17 45.51
C GLY A 142 -40.44 44.85 46.20
N MET A 143 -39.66 44.90 47.29
CA MET A 143 -39.16 43.74 48.04
C MET A 143 -38.85 44.12 49.49
N ASP A 144 -39.07 43.20 50.44
CA ASP A 144 -38.69 43.41 51.85
C ASP A 144 -37.21 43.14 52.13
N ILE A 145 -36.69 43.64 53.25
CA ILE A 145 -35.26 43.54 53.58
C ILE A 145 -34.77 42.10 53.76
N GLY A 146 -35.58 41.21 54.32
CA GLY A 146 -35.22 39.80 54.53
C GLY A 146 -35.17 39.03 53.22
N GLU A 147 -36.12 39.28 52.32
CA GLU A 147 -36.13 38.71 50.96
C GLU A 147 -34.98 39.23 50.11
N PHE A 148 -34.66 40.53 50.22
CA PHE A 148 -33.52 41.16 49.56
C PHE A 148 -32.21 40.52 49.98
N VAL A 149 -31.92 40.47 51.29
CA VAL A 149 -30.64 39.94 51.79
C VAL A 149 -30.42 38.51 51.30
N LYS A 150 -31.45 37.66 51.39
CA LYS A 150 -31.37 36.27 50.95
C LYS A 150 -31.09 36.16 49.44
N SER A 151 -31.91 36.81 48.62
CA SER A 151 -31.85 36.66 47.15
C SER A 151 -30.60 37.33 46.56
N PHE A 152 -30.23 38.50 47.08
CA PHE A 152 -29.04 39.23 46.66
C PHE A 152 -27.77 38.48 47.03
N GLU A 153 -27.65 38.00 48.26
CA GLU A 153 -26.48 37.23 48.69
C GLU A 153 -26.30 35.97 47.85
N GLU A 154 -27.38 35.22 47.60
CA GLU A 154 -27.35 34.02 46.76
C GLU A 154 -26.83 34.31 45.34
N LYS A 155 -27.38 35.32 44.67
CA LYS A 155 -26.97 35.70 43.30
C LYS A 155 -25.56 36.30 43.24
N ARG A 156 -25.23 37.20 44.17
CA ARG A 156 -23.91 37.83 44.23
C ARG A 156 -22.80 36.82 44.54
N MET A 157 -23.07 35.88 45.45
CA MET A 157 -22.16 34.78 45.74
C MET A 157 -21.98 33.86 44.52
N LEU A 158 -23.05 33.57 43.78
CA LEU A 158 -22.97 32.78 42.55
C LEU A 158 -22.12 33.47 41.48
N ALA A 159 -22.31 34.78 41.27
CA ALA A 159 -21.52 35.59 40.34
C ALA A 159 -20.03 35.56 40.69
N HIS A 160 -19.68 35.81 41.96
CA HIS A 160 -18.30 35.75 42.42
C HIS A 160 -17.68 34.35 42.29
N LYS A 161 -18.42 33.29 42.63
CA LYS A 161 -17.96 31.90 42.45
C LYS A 161 -17.65 31.60 40.99
N ARG A 162 -18.51 32.01 40.05
CA ARG A 162 -18.31 31.81 38.61
C ARG A 162 -17.12 32.61 38.08
N LYS A 163 -16.98 33.87 38.52
CA LYS A 163 -15.85 34.74 38.17
C LYS A 163 -14.51 34.15 38.60
N VAL A 164 -14.37 33.77 39.88
CA VAL A 164 -13.15 33.16 40.41
C VAL A 164 -12.82 31.85 39.68
N LYS A 165 -13.82 31.02 39.38
CA LYS A 165 -13.61 29.78 38.61
C LYS A 165 -13.12 30.07 37.19
N SER A 166 -13.62 31.11 36.52
CA SER A 166 -13.13 31.50 35.19
C SER A 166 -11.70 32.00 35.24
N GLU A 167 -11.39 32.89 36.18
CA GLU A 167 -10.03 33.41 36.37
C GLU A 167 -9.04 32.28 36.66
N LYS A 168 -9.43 31.32 37.53
CA LYS A 168 -8.58 30.18 37.85
C LYS A 168 -8.39 29.24 36.65
N LEU A 169 -9.43 29.04 35.84
CA LEU A 169 -9.33 28.25 34.62
C LEU A 169 -8.35 28.88 33.61
N VAL A 170 -8.40 30.20 33.44
CA VAL A 170 -7.47 30.95 32.58
C VAL A 170 -6.03 30.87 33.11
N GLU A 171 -5.83 30.94 34.43
CA GLU A 171 -4.52 30.79 35.05
C GLU A 171 -3.93 29.40 34.78
N ILE A 172 -4.72 28.33 34.98
CA ILE A 172 -4.32 26.94 34.71
C ILE A 172 -3.96 26.76 33.23
N LEU A 173 -4.75 27.34 32.32
CA LEU A 173 -4.48 27.31 30.88
C LEU A 173 -3.12 27.92 30.53
N LYS A 174 -2.85 29.13 31.02
CA LYS A 174 -1.56 29.80 30.82
C LYS A 174 -0.42 28.93 31.36
N SER A 175 -0.57 28.39 32.58
CA SER A 175 0.45 27.50 33.16
C SER A 175 0.68 26.20 32.37
N GLN A 176 -0.36 25.64 31.72
CA GLN A 176 -0.23 24.47 30.84
C GLN A 176 0.51 24.77 29.53
N GLU A 177 0.30 25.95 28.95
CA GLU A 177 1.07 26.41 27.78
C GLU A 177 2.56 26.54 28.12
N TYR A 178 2.89 27.01 29.33
CA TYR A 178 4.28 27.10 29.80
C TYR A 178 4.92 25.75 30.18
N THR A 179 4.12 24.71 30.44
CA THR A 179 4.59 23.37 30.83
C THR A 179 4.52 22.33 29.72
N SER A 180 4.23 22.75 28.49
CA SER A 180 4.36 21.90 27.30
C SER A 180 5.66 22.20 26.54
N PRO A 181 6.84 21.70 26.97
CA PRO A 181 7.94 21.55 26.03
C PRO A 181 7.69 20.26 25.25
N ASN A 182 6.74 20.21 24.31
CA ASN A 182 6.82 19.13 23.34
C ASN A 182 5.91 19.17 22.11
N GLN A 183 6.45 18.47 21.10
CA GLN A 183 5.70 17.71 20.10
C GLN A 183 5.07 18.52 18.98
N GLY A 184 5.95 19.22 18.25
CA GLY A 184 5.84 19.18 16.80
C GLY A 184 5.78 17.71 16.38
N THR A 185 4.64 17.33 15.81
CA THR A 185 4.31 16.04 15.18
C THR A 185 5.54 15.20 14.84
N ALA A 186 6.03 14.40 15.79
CA ALA A 186 6.92 13.31 15.48
C ALA A 186 6.03 12.27 14.80
N VAL A 187 5.87 12.42 13.49
CA VAL A 187 5.47 11.31 12.63
C VAL A 187 6.37 10.17 13.07
N PRO A 188 5.84 9.03 13.56
CA PRO A 188 6.71 7.90 13.85
C PRO A 188 7.52 7.66 12.57
N PRO A 189 8.86 7.47 12.65
CA PRO A 189 9.63 7.19 11.46
C PRO A 189 8.97 5.97 10.84
N VAL A 190 8.34 6.20 9.67
CA VAL A 190 7.77 5.12 8.87
C VAL A 190 8.93 4.14 8.75
N PRO A 191 8.81 2.90 9.26
CA PRO A 191 9.89 1.95 9.11
C PRO A 191 10.14 1.86 7.62
N SER A 192 11.37 2.24 7.25
CA SER A 192 11.90 2.18 5.89
C SER A 192 11.32 0.93 5.26
N ARG A 193 10.58 1.12 4.15
CA ARG A 193 10.02 0.06 3.30
C ARG A 193 10.76 -1.23 3.58
N THR A 194 10.08 -2.17 4.24
CA THR A 194 10.58 -3.54 4.37
C THR A 194 11.18 -3.89 3.02
N PRO A 195 12.48 -4.27 2.96
CA PRO A 195 13.00 -4.90 1.76
C PRO A 195 11.99 -6.00 1.47
N TYR A 196 11.39 -5.98 0.28
CA TYR A 196 10.59 -7.09 -0.18
C TYR A 196 11.33 -8.35 0.23
N PRO A 197 10.69 -9.35 0.87
CA PRO A 197 11.35 -10.62 1.03
C PRO A 197 11.74 -11.01 -0.39
N VAL A 198 13.04 -10.97 -0.68
CA VAL A 198 13.63 -11.68 -1.79
C VAL A 198 13.46 -13.12 -1.35
N GLY A 199 12.22 -13.60 -1.49
CA GLY A 199 11.95 -15.01 -1.52
C GLY A 199 12.87 -15.49 -2.61
N ASN A 200 13.85 -16.28 -2.20
CA ASN A 200 14.65 -17.14 -3.04
C ASN A 200 13.70 -18.17 -3.67
N ILE A 201 12.77 -17.69 -4.49
CA ILE A 201 12.08 -18.48 -5.48
C ILE A 201 13.17 -18.65 -6.51
N GLY A 202 13.85 -19.79 -6.44
CA GLY A 202 14.70 -20.26 -7.50
C GLY A 202 13.84 -20.38 -8.74
N TYR A 203 13.72 -19.30 -9.49
CA TYR A 203 13.31 -19.37 -10.88
C TYR A 203 14.40 -20.21 -11.55
N PRO A 204 14.06 -21.33 -12.20
CA PRO A 204 15.02 -22.01 -13.05
C PRO A 204 15.53 -20.97 -14.06
N SER A 205 16.86 -20.78 -14.08
CA SER A 205 17.54 -19.84 -14.94
C SER A 205 17.03 -20.02 -16.37
N VAL A 206 16.25 -19.05 -16.85
CA VAL A 206 15.84 -18.99 -18.24
C VAL A 206 17.04 -18.49 -19.02
N PRO A 207 17.53 -19.22 -20.04
CA PRO A 207 18.51 -18.69 -20.95
C PRO A 207 17.97 -17.39 -21.53
N SER A 208 18.67 -16.29 -21.30
CA SER A 208 18.51 -15.04 -22.04
C SER A 208 18.41 -15.39 -23.52
N HIS A 209 17.45 -14.83 -24.24
CA HIS A 209 17.17 -14.95 -25.69
C HIS A 209 15.82 -15.62 -26.07
N ILE A 210 14.70 -15.28 -25.44
CA ILE A 210 13.39 -15.31 -26.13
C ILE A 210 12.59 -14.09 -25.66
N GLY A 211 12.25 -13.21 -26.61
CA GLY A 211 11.38 -12.06 -26.39
C GLY A 211 9.98 -12.53 -26.01
N TYR A 212 9.46 -12.03 -24.90
CA TYR A 212 8.05 -12.21 -24.54
C TYR A 212 7.17 -11.40 -25.50
N PRO A 213 6.03 -11.94 -25.97
CA PRO A 213 5.06 -11.14 -26.67
C PRO A 213 4.40 -10.17 -25.67
N ARG A 214 4.41 -8.89 -26.03
CA ARG A 214 3.74 -7.82 -25.30
C ARG A 214 2.24 -7.96 -25.57
N PHE A 215 1.48 -8.35 -24.55
CA PHE A 215 0.02 -8.24 -24.61
C PHE A 215 -0.33 -6.74 -24.55
N THR A 216 -0.83 -6.22 -25.67
CA THR A 216 -1.59 -4.97 -25.74
C THR A 216 -3.02 -5.21 -25.31
#